data_AF-A0A967GBJ0-F1
#
_entry.id   AF-A0A967GBJ0-F1
#
_cell.length_a   1.000
_cell.length_b   1.000
_cell.length_c   1.000
_cell.angle_alpha   90.00
_cell.angle_beta   90.00
_cell.angle_gamma   90.00
#
_symmetry.space_group_name_H-M   'P 1'
#
loop_
_entity.id
_entity.type
_entity.pdbx_description
1 polymer ?
#
loop_
_entity_poly.entity_id
_entity_poly.type
_entity_poly.pdbx_seq_one_letter_code
_entity_poly.pdbx_strand_id
1 'polypeptide(L)' 'YLDKLPERVVIGGGGYIAVEFAGILNGFGSQVTQLYRGPLFL' A
#
# COMPACT_ATOMS: atom_id res chain seq x y z
N TYR A 1 1.68 12.42 -10.43
CA TYR A 1 0.40 12.05 -11.06
C TYR A 1 0.56 10.67 -11.68
N LEU A 2 -0.45 9.80 -11.56
CA LEU A 2 -0.50 8.50 -12.22
C LEU A 2 -1.65 8.56 -13.23
N ASP A 3 -1.35 8.33 -14.51
CA ASP A 3 -2.33 8.44 -15.60
C ASP A 3 -3.43 7.36 -15.53
N LYS A 4 -3.16 6.26 -14.81
CA LYS A 4 -4.08 5.15 -14.58
C LYS A 4 -3.83 4.50 -13.22
N LEU A 5 -4.84 3.78 -12.73
CA LEU A 5 -4.67 2.93 -11.55
C LEU A 5 -3.65 1.81 -11.86
N PRO A 6 -2.61 1.62 -11.05
CA PRO A 6 -1.69 0.51 -11.23
C PRO A 6 -2.38 -0.82 -10.91
N GLU A 7 -2.13 -1.85 -11.72
CA GLU A 7 -2.65 -3.19 -11.45
C GLU A 7 -1.98 -3.83 -10.22
N ARG A 8 -0.68 -3.58 -10.02
CA ARG A 8 0.12 -4.12 -8.92
C ARG A 8 0.96 -3.03 -8.26
N VAL A 9 0.98 -3.01 -6.93
CA VAL A 9 1.68 -2.00 -6.13
C VAL A 9 2.45 -2.65 -4.99
N VAL A 10 3.70 -2.23 -4.79
CA VAL A 10 4.46 -2.53 -3.58
C VAL A 10 4.57 -1.27 -2.73
N ILE A 11 4.12 -1.34 -1.47
CA ILE A 11 4.25 -0.26 -0.49
C ILE A 11 5.34 -0.62 0.51
N GLY A 12 6.38 0.21 0.61
CA GLY A 12 7.48 0.04 1.56
C GLY A 12 7.29 0.89 2.81
N GLY A 13 6.87 0.29 3.92
CA GLY A 13 6.68 0.94 5.22
C GLY A 13 5.50 0.39 6.00
N GLY A 14 5.56 0.48 7.32
CA GLY A 14 4.48 0.10 8.24
C GLY A 14 3.91 1.29 9.03
N GLY A 15 4.36 2.51 8.72
CA GLY A 15 3.82 3.72 9.34
C GLY A 15 2.43 4.04 8.80
N TYR A 16 1.71 4.91 9.52
CA TYR A 16 0.34 5.33 9.21
C TYR A 16 0.11 5.64 7.72
N ILE A 17 0.96 6.47 7.11
CA ILE A 17 0.85 6.85 5.69
C ILE A 17 0.93 5.62 4.76
N ALA A 18 1.86 4.69 5.04
CA ALA A 18 2.00 3.49 4.22
C ALA A 18 0.75 2.60 4.31
N VAL A 19 0.17 2.47 5.50
CA VAL A 19 -1.07 1.71 5.74
C VAL A 19 -2.26 2.37 5.02
N GLU A 20 -2.41 3.70 5.12
CA GLU A 20 -3.48 4.43 4.42
C GLU A 20 -3.40 4.24 2.91
N PHE A 21 -2.23 4.43 2.30
CA PHE A 21 -2.06 4.25 0.85
C PHE A 21 -2.25 2.81 0.41
N ALA A 22 -1.79 1.84 1.21
CA ALA A 22 -2.05 0.43 0.94
C ALA A 22 -3.56 0.13 0.92
N GLY A 23 -4.30 0.67 1.89
CA GLY A 23 -5.76 0.55 1.95
C GLY A 23 -6.47 1.25 0.79
N ILE A 24 -6.11 2.49 0.47
CA ILE A 24 -6.70 3.26 -0.63
C ILE A 24 -6.53 2.54 -1.97
N LEU A 25 -5.31 2.11 -2.30
CA LEU A 25 -5.02 1.46 -3.57
C LEU A 25 -5.64 0.07 -3.66
N ASN A 26 -5.68 -0.68 -2.55
CA ASN A 26 -6.39 -1.95 -2.49
C ASN A 26 -7.91 -1.76 -2.69
N GLY A 27 -8.50 -0.75 -2.04
CA GLY A 27 -9.92 -0.41 -2.17
C GLY A 27 -10.31 0.05 -3.57
N PHE A 28 -9.38 0.63 -4.33
CA PHE A 28 -9.59 0.95 -5.75
C PHE A 28 -9.30 -0.22 -6.70
N GLY A 29 -8.81 -1.36 -6.21
CA GLY A 29 -8.66 -2.60 -7.00
C GLY A 29 -7.23 -2.93 -7.41
N SER A 30 -6.22 -2.19 -6.95
CA SER A 30 -4.82 -2.61 -7.13
C SER A 30 -4.51 -3.85 -6.28
N GLN A 31 -3.75 -4.79 -6.84
CA GLN A 31 -3.11 -5.85 -6.05
C GLN A 31 -1.94 -5.25 -5.27
N VAL A 32 -2.14 -5.03 -3.97
CA VAL A 32 -1.15 -4.39 -3.09
C VAL A 32 -0.36 -5.43 -2.30
N THR A 33 0.96 -5.29 -2.27
CA THR A 33 1.84 -5.95 -1.31
C THR A 33 2.49 -4.89 -0.43
N GLN A 34 2.26 -4.96 0.88
CA GLN A 34 2.89 -4.06 1.84
C GLN A 34 4.07 -4.75 2.52
N LEU A 35 5.25 -4.15 2.42
CA LEU A 35 6.50 -4.62 3.02
C LEU A 35 6.92 -3.65 4.12
N TYR A 36 7.15 -4.16 5.34
CA TYR A 36 7.65 -3.35 6.43
C TYR A 36 8.67 -4.14 7.27
N ARG A 37 9.48 -3.40 8.04
CA ARG A 37 10.46 -3.96 8.97
C ARG A 37 9.89 -3.89 10.38
N GLY A 38 10.16 -4.91 11.19
CA GLY A 38 9.72 -4.98 12.58
C GLY A 38 8.43 -5.79 12.77
N PRO A 39 7.92 -5.87 14.01
CA PRO A 39 6.66 -6.57 14.29
C PRO A 39 5.49 -5.87 13.59
N LEU A 40 4.45 -6.63 13.28
CA LEU A 40 3.17 -6.07 12.82
C LEU A 40 2.71 -5.04 13.86
N PHE A 41 2.56 -3.79 13.43
CA PHE A 41 2.06 -2.72 14.27
C PHE A 41 0.65 -2.40 13.78
N LEU A 42 -0.35 -2.74 14.62
CA LEU A 42 -1.80 -2.91 14.39
C LEU A 42 -2.23 -4.35 14.08
#